data_AF-A0A1V6R9V5-F1
#
_entry.id   AF-A0A1V6R9V5-F1
#
_cell.length_a   1.000
_cell.length_b   1.000
_cell.length_c   1.000
_cell.angle_alpha   90.00
_cell.angle_beta   90.00
_cell.angle_gamma   90.00
#
_symmetry.space_group_name_H-M   'P 1'
#
loop_
_entity.id
_entity.type
_entity.pdbx_description
1 polymer ?
#
loop_
_entity_poly.entity_id
_entity_poly.type
_entity_poly.pdbx_seq_one_letter_code
_entity_poly.pdbx_strand_id
1 'polypeptide(L)'
;MSSVYKAPHLKPESLSAAFSATSSAAVPFYFTPSRCWEGGHTLSEASKSDDQLQVPETENHLETQDQVDKELQEIENNKITLGPEHLTTVKSMKKLASTYRKQNQFAEAAKLLEQVVAIQNTKLGEGHPSTLNNMSKIALLYIEHGNLLETLKLDIKVFEKKKLTLVDLGEEVLSPTYRSVLKWKMSLVSTYQGQHKLDSAENLGREVTTTCQASFGTNHPLTLSSMEKLASIYRSQGRWSDAEELGKEIVKISEIVHGETHPETLEFMSKLCPAIRSQGRLDEAKDLGEKVVRDMAKAGMDRQECMLLATAELAVTYREQTITARG
;
A
#
# COMPACT_ATOMS: atom_id res chain seq x y z
N MET A 1 12.48 -40.59 -40.54
CA MET A 1 13.33 -39.63 -39.79
C MET A 1 12.77 -39.52 -38.39
N SER A 2 13.32 -40.31 -37.46
CA SER A 2 12.91 -40.35 -36.05
C SER A 2 14.22 -40.39 -35.26
N SER A 3 14.57 -39.28 -34.61
CA SER A 3 15.82 -39.14 -33.87
C SER A 3 15.54 -39.32 -32.39
N VAL A 4 15.95 -40.48 -31.90
CA VAL A 4 16.05 -40.88 -30.50
C VAL A 4 17.09 -39.99 -29.81
N TYR A 5 16.69 -39.20 -28.81
CA TYR A 5 17.64 -38.60 -27.88
C TYR A 5 17.68 -39.39 -26.58
N LYS A 6 18.86 -39.92 -26.29
CA LYS A 6 19.22 -40.83 -25.21
C LYS A 6 19.58 -40.00 -23.98
N ALA A 7 18.85 -40.17 -22.88
CA ALA A 7 19.23 -39.61 -21.58
C ALA A 7 20.40 -40.40 -20.98
N PRO A 8 21.42 -39.76 -20.37
CA PRO A 8 22.37 -40.47 -19.54
C PRO A 8 21.89 -40.59 -18.09
N HIS A 9 22.09 -41.80 -17.58
CA HIS A 9 21.76 -42.26 -16.24
C HIS A 9 22.52 -41.50 -15.14
N LEU A 10 21.78 -41.00 -14.16
CA LEU A 10 22.30 -40.59 -12.84
C LEU A 10 22.73 -41.84 -12.06
N LYS A 11 23.95 -41.85 -11.54
CA LYS A 11 24.33 -42.66 -10.37
C LYS A 11 24.44 -41.73 -9.14
N PRO A 12 23.98 -42.16 -7.96
CA PRO A 12 24.09 -41.42 -6.71
C PRO A 12 25.50 -41.64 -6.11
N GLU A 13 25.84 -40.83 -5.10
CA GLU A 13 27.03 -40.90 -4.24
C GLU A 13 28.21 -40.00 -4.61
N SER A 14 28.14 -38.75 -4.16
CA SER A 14 29.22 -38.10 -3.40
C SER A 14 28.66 -36.90 -2.63
N LEU A 15 27.84 -37.19 -1.62
CA LEU A 15 27.42 -36.22 -0.59
C LEU A 15 28.53 -36.12 0.47
N SER A 16 29.49 -35.22 0.27
CA SER A 16 30.16 -34.56 1.41
C SER A 16 30.89 -33.31 0.95
N ALA A 17 30.69 -32.22 1.70
CA ALA A 17 31.44 -30.97 1.70
C ALA A 17 31.08 -29.94 0.60
N ALA A 18 30.09 -29.08 0.92
CA ALA A 18 30.26 -27.61 0.97
C ALA A 18 28.87 -26.94 1.10
N PHE A 19 28.29 -26.93 2.30
CA PHE A 19 27.21 -26.01 2.67
C PHE A 19 27.66 -25.26 3.92
N SER A 20 28.28 -24.11 3.70
CA SER A 20 28.34 -23.01 4.67
C SER A 20 27.67 -21.80 4.04
N ALA A 21 26.36 -21.92 3.79
CA ALA A 21 25.50 -20.79 3.54
C ALA A 21 24.88 -20.41 4.88
N THR A 22 25.46 -19.41 5.55
CA THR A 22 24.85 -18.76 6.70
C THR A 22 23.54 -18.14 6.26
N SER A 23 22.45 -18.72 6.76
CA SER A 23 21.08 -18.21 6.78
C SER A 23 21.04 -16.69 7.02
N SER A 24 20.86 -15.91 5.95
CA SER A 24 20.38 -14.54 6.05
C SER A 24 18.86 -14.60 6.09
N ALA A 25 18.30 -14.34 7.27
CA ALA A 25 16.87 -14.34 7.52
C ALA A 25 16.17 -13.40 6.53
N ALA A 26 15.25 -13.95 5.75
CA ALA A 26 14.28 -13.18 4.98
C ALA A 26 13.44 -12.36 5.97
N VAL A 27 13.68 -11.05 6.03
CA VAL A 27 12.79 -10.12 6.72
C VAL A 27 11.53 -9.99 5.85
N PRO A 28 10.32 -10.24 6.37
CA PRO A 28 9.10 -10.10 5.58
C PRO A 28 8.92 -8.65 5.16
N PHE A 29 8.78 -8.44 3.84
CA PHE A 29 8.41 -7.16 3.24
C PHE A 29 7.03 -6.74 3.74
N TYR A 30 6.97 -5.78 4.66
CA TYR A 30 5.70 -5.18 5.07
C TYR A 30 5.22 -4.24 3.97
N PHE A 31 4.09 -4.59 3.36
CA PHE A 31 3.37 -3.77 2.40
C PHE A 31 2.46 -2.82 3.19
N THR A 32 2.79 -1.53 3.27
CA THR A 32 1.89 -0.52 3.85
C THR A 32 1.24 0.34 2.74
N PRO A 33 -0.09 0.54 2.75
CA PRO A 33 -0.74 1.48 1.87
C PRO A 33 -0.54 2.91 2.38
N SER A 34 0.10 3.75 1.58
CA SER A 34 0.28 5.19 1.84
C SER A 34 -1.06 5.88 2.14
N ARG A 35 -1.22 6.42 3.35
CA ARG A 35 -2.26 7.42 3.66
C ARG A 35 -1.73 8.79 3.26
N CYS A 36 -2.23 9.30 2.14
CA CYS A 36 -2.00 10.68 1.73
C CYS A 36 -2.54 11.65 2.79
N TRP A 37 -1.71 12.63 3.10
CA TRP A 37 -2.00 13.87 3.81
C TRP A 37 -3.24 14.58 3.21
N GLU A 38 -4.25 14.82 4.04
CA GLU A 38 -5.25 15.86 3.79
C GLU A 38 -4.80 17.10 4.60
N GLY A 39 -4.33 18.14 3.92
CA GLY A 39 -4.04 19.45 4.54
C GLY A 39 -5.32 20.06 5.13
N GLY A 40 -5.31 21.02 6.05
CA GLY A 40 -4.27 21.82 6.69
C GLY A 40 -5.03 22.98 7.36
N HIS A 41 -4.58 23.49 8.51
CA HIS A 41 -4.96 24.82 8.98
C HIS A 41 -3.86 25.38 9.90
N THR A 42 -3.24 26.46 9.41
CA THR A 42 -2.37 27.37 10.16
C THR A 42 -3.21 28.22 11.11
N LEU A 43 -2.82 28.37 12.37
CA LEU A 43 -3.19 29.52 13.19
C LEU A 43 -1.99 30.00 14.03
N SER A 44 -1.57 31.21 13.67
CA SER A 44 -0.83 32.27 14.36
C SER A 44 -0.59 32.14 15.87
N GLU A 45 0.63 32.54 16.26
CA GLU A 45 1.06 32.91 17.60
C GLU A 45 0.14 33.94 18.27
N ALA A 46 -0.08 33.76 19.59
CA ALA A 46 -0.26 34.84 20.55
C ALA A 46 0.21 34.37 21.94
N SER A 47 1.33 34.92 22.38
CA SER A 47 1.85 34.82 23.74
C SER A 47 0.98 35.58 24.76
N LYS A 48 0.62 34.96 25.89
CA LYS A 48 0.67 35.58 27.23
C LYS A 48 0.31 34.61 28.38
N SER A 49 1.16 34.70 29.41
CA SER A 49 0.97 34.48 30.85
C SER A 49 0.67 33.08 31.39
N ASP A 50 1.55 32.70 32.32
CA ASP A 50 1.43 31.65 33.33
C ASP A 50 0.05 31.63 33.98
N ASP A 51 -0.66 30.52 33.82
CA ASP A 51 -1.55 29.97 34.84
C ASP A 51 -1.61 28.46 34.64
N GLN A 52 -1.57 27.73 35.75
CA GLN A 52 -1.64 26.28 35.78
C GLN A 52 -2.95 25.79 35.15
N LEU A 53 -2.90 25.37 33.88
CA LEU A 53 -3.97 24.60 33.25
C LEU A 53 -3.44 23.22 32.88
N GLN A 54 -4.16 22.22 33.35
CA GLN A 54 -4.05 20.82 32.96
C GLN A 54 -3.74 20.68 31.47
N VAL A 55 -2.65 19.98 31.19
CA VAL A 55 -2.31 19.46 29.87
C VAL A 55 -3.51 18.64 29.39
N PRO A 56 -4.19 18.99 28.28
CA PRO A 56 -5.16 18.07 27.71
C PRO A 56 -4.33 16.92 27.13
N GLU A 57 -4.42 15.77 27.79
CA GLU A 57 -4.00 14.51 27.20
C GLU A 57 -4.63 14.46 25.80
N THR A 58 -3.80 14.32 24.77
CA THR A 58 -4.27 14.11 23.41
C THR A 58 -5.05 12.81 23.41
N GLU A 59 -6.38 12.91 23.49
CA GLU A 59 -7.30 11.81 23.31
C GLU A 59 -7.09 11.23 21.90
N ASN A 60 -6.19 10.26 21.79
CA ASN A 60 -6.39 9.16 20.87
C ASN A 60 -7.69 8.51 21.34
N HIS A 61 -8.82 8.93 20.74
CA HIS A 61 -10.10 8.26 20.90
C HIS A 61 -9.90 6.78 20.55
N LEU A 62 -9.68 5.95 21.57
CA LEU A 62 -10.07 4.55 21.52
C LEU A 62 -11.57 4.58 21.30
N GLU A 63 -12.00 4.49 20.04
CA GLU A 63 -13.40 4.30 19.67
C GLU A 63 -13.89 3.04 20.40
N THR A 64 -14.64 3.24 21.49
CA THR A 64 -15.02 2.23 22.48
C THR A 64 -15.99 1.21 21.89
N GLN A 65 -16.11 0.03 22.52
CA GLN A 65 -17.17 -0.94 22.19
C GLN A 65 -18.57 -0.28 22.23
N ASP A 66 -18.78 0.69 23.12
CA ASP A 66 -20.00 1.50 23.16
C ASP A 66 -20.30 2.25 21.85
N GLN A 67 -19.27 2.68 21.12
CA GLN A 67 -19.44 3.32 19.81
C GLN A 67 -19.94 2.32 18.76
N VAL A 68 -19.38 1.10 18.77
CA VAL A 68 -19.83 0.00 17.90
C VAL A 68 -21.27 -0.38 18.21
N ASP A 69 -21.61 -0.52 19.49
CA ASP A 69 -22.94 -0.91 19.94
C ASP A 69 -23.98 0.17 19.59
N LYS A 70 -23.64 1.46 19.73
CA LYS A 70 -24.48 2.57 19.27
C LYS A 70 -24.71 2.53 17.76
N GLU A 71 -23.67 2.29 16.97
CA GLU A 71 -23.78 2.22 15.51
C GLU A 71 -24.57 0.98 15.05
N LEU A 72 -24.44 -0.15 15.73
CA LEU A 72 -25.28 -1.34 15.51
C LEU A 72 -26.75 -1.06 15.83
N GLN A 73 -27.04 -0.43 16.97
CA GLN A 73 -28.41 -0.03 17.33
C GLN A 73 -28.99 0.96 16.32
N GLU A 74 -28.19 1.93 15.85
CA GLU A 74 -28.61 2.88 14.81
C GLU A 74 -28.99 2.16 13.51
N ILE A 75 -28.19 1.18 13.08
CA ILE A 75 -28.48 0.37 11.89
C ILE A 75 -29.77 -0.42 12.09
N GLU A 76 -29.98 -1.05 13.25
CA GLU A 76 -31.18 -1.83 13.51
C GLU A 76 -32.44 -0.97 13.56
N ASN A 77 -32.37 0.19 14.25
CA ASN A 77 -33.45 1.16 14.27
C ASN A 77 -33.78 1.67 12.87
N ASN A 78 -32.76 1.97 12.04
CA ASN A 78 -32.95 2.39 10.66
C ASN A 78 -33.56 1.27 9.79
N LYS A 79 -33.18 0.01 10.01
CA LYS A 79 -33.79 -1.16 9.33
C LYS A 79 -35.27 -1.29 9.65
N ILE A 80 -35.67 -1.09 10.91
CA ILE A 80 -37.07 -1.19 11.35
C ILE A 80 -37.89 0.00 10.82
N THR A 81 -37.37 1.22 10.93
CA THR A 81 -38.12 2.45 10.63
C THR A 81 -38.17 2.80 9.14
N LEU A 82 -37.04 2.64 8.44
CA LEU A 82 -36.85 3.09 7.06
C LEU A 82 -36.69 1.93 6.08
N GLY A 83 -36.40 0.73 6.60
CA GLY A 83 -36.12 -0.47 5.82
C GLY A 83 -34.62 -0.72 5.62
N PRO A 84 -34.22 -1.99 5.37
CA PRO A 84 -32.83 -2.38 5.21
C PRO A 84 -32.16 -1.78 3.97
N GLU A 85 -32.95 -1.48 2.94
CA GLU A 85 -32.45 -0.95 1.67
C GLU A 85 -32.33 0.58 1.64
N HIS A 86 -32.77 1.27 2.70
CA HIS A 86 -32.82 2.72 2.72
C HIS A 86 -31.41 3.34 2.73
N LEU A 87 -31.25 4.47 2.05
CA LEU A 87 -29.95 5.14 1.88
C LEU A 87 -29.28 5.48 3.22
N THR A 88 -30.06 5.85 4.24
CA THR A 88 -29.54 6.13 5.59
C THR A 88 -29.02 4.86 6.26
N THR A 89 -29.75 3.75 6.19
CA THR A 89 -29.31 2.43 6.69
C THR A 89 -27.98 2.03 6.04
N VAL A 90 -27.88 2.16 4.71
CA VAL A 90 -26.64 1.89 3.97
C VAL A 90 -25.49 2.81 4.39
N LYS A 91 -25.76 4.09 4.66
CA LYS A 91 -24.74 5.03 5.16
C LYS A 91 -24.26 4.63 6.56
N SER A 92 -25.16 4.28 7.48
CA SER A 92 -24.82 3.82 8.83
C SER A 92 -24.01 2.52 8.79
N MET A 93 -24.37 1.58 7.91
CA MET A 93 -23.57 0.36 7.67
C MET A 93 -22.15 0.68 7.17
N LYS A 94 -21.99 1.60 6.21
CA LYS A 94 -20.65 2.00 5.73
C LYS A 94 -19.82 2.66 6.84
N LYS A 95 -20.46 3.42 7.73
CA LYS A 95 -19.82 4.03 8.89
C LYS A 95 -19.28 2.96 9.84
N LEU A 96 -20.11 2.02 10.24
CA LEU A 96 -19.70 0.90 11.10
C LEU A 96 -18.58 0.04 10.48
N ALA A 97 -18.60 -0.18 9.16
CA ALA A 97 -17.51 -0.88 8.48
C ALA A 97 -16.17 -0.12 8.61
N SER A 98 -16.21 1.21 8.61
CA SER A 98 -15.02 2.03 8.86
C SER A 98 -14.54 1.89 10.30
N THR A 99 -15.44 1.83 11.27
CA THR A 99 -15.14 1.62 12.69
C THR A 99 -14.46 0.27 12.90
N TYR A 100 -15.04 -0.81 12.35
CA TYR A 100 -14.43 -2.15 12.40
C TYR A 100 -13.04 -2.21 11.76
N ARG A 101 -12.83 -1.53 10.63
CA ARG A 101 -11.50 -1.44 10.02
C ARG A 101 -10.47 -0.79 10.95
N LYS A 102 -10.84 0.30 11.62
CA LYS A 102 -9.94 0.98 12.58
C LYS A 102 -9.58 0.10 13.77
N GLN A 103 -10.49 -0.78 14.17
CA GLN A 103 -10.28 -1.78 15.24
C GLN A 103 -9.58 -3.05 14.76
N ASN A 104 -9.10 -3.10 13.51
CA ASN A 104 -8.52 -4.29 12.87
C ASN A 104 -9.47 -5.50 12.75
N GLN A 105 -10.78 -5.28 12.89
CA GLN A 105 -11.85 -6.26 12.68
C GLN A 105 -12.23 -6.30 11.19
N PHE A 106 -11.28 -6.76 10.36
CA PHE A 106 -11.39 -6.67 8.90
C PHE A 106 -12.48 -7.59 8.32
N ALA A 107 -12.73 -8.76 8.94
CA ALA A 107 -13.73 -9.72 8.48
C ALA A 107 -15.16 -9.18 8.67
N GLU A 108 -15.42 -8.56 9.81
CA GLU A 108 -16.67 -7.90 10.18
C GLU A 108 -16.93 -6.71 9.26
N ALA A 109 -15.91 -5.89 9.00
CA ALA A 109 -15.97 -4.79 8.06
C ALA A 109 -16.30 -5.27 6.63
N ALA A 110 -15.66 -6.35 6.16
CA ALA A 110 -15.89 -6.92 4.83
C ALA A 110 -17.32 -7.45 4.70
N LYS A 111 -17.79 -8.25 5.67
CA LYS A 111 -19.16 -8.81 5.68
C LYS A 111 -20.24 -7.73 5.63
N LEU A 112 -20.03 -6.62 6.36
CA LEU A 112 -20.97 -5.50 6.37
C LEU A 112 -20.99 -4.78 5.01
N LEU A 113 -19.82 -4.58 4.39
CA LEU A 113 -19.74 -4.00 3.05
C LEU A 113 -20.30 -4.94 1.97
N GLU A 114 -20.21 -6.25 2.11
CA GLU A 114 -20.84 -7.22 1.19
C GLU A 114 -22.37 -7.08 1.21
N GLN A 115 -22.98 -6.88 2.37
CA GLN A 115 -24.42 -6.57 2.47
C GLN A 115 -24.76 -5.25 1.76
N VAL A 116 -23.92 -4.23 1.95
CA VAL A 116 -24.07 -2.94 1.28
C VAL A 116 -23.99 -3.07 -0.24
N VAL A 117 -23.03 -3.85 -0.76
CA VAL A 117 -22.90 -4.12 -2.19
C VAL A 117 -24.13 -4.86 -2.71
N ALA A 118 -24.65 -5.86 -1.99
CA ALA A 118 -25.86 -6.58 -2.39
C ALA A 118 -27.07 -5.63 -2.54
N ILE A 119 -27.29 -4.72 -1.59
CA ILE A 119 -28.35 -3.70 -1.66
C ILE A 119 -28.11 -2.73 -2.82
N GLN A 120 -26.88 -2.30 -3.04
CA GLN A 120 -26.57 -1.38 -4.13
C GLN A 120 -26.68 -2.03 -5.51
N ASN A 121 -26.36 -3.32 -5.62
CA ASN A 121 -26.54 -4.09 -6.84
C ASN A 121 -28.02 -4.14 -7.26
N THR A 122 -28.94 -4.34 -6.31
CA THR A 122 -30.38 -4.40 -6.64
C THR A 122 -30.95 -3.03 -7.03
N LYS A 123 -30.45 -1.92 -6.45
CA LYS A 123 -31.00 -0.57 -6.67
C LYS A 123 -30.33 0.21 -7.80
N LEU A 124 -29.00 0.13 -7.87
CA LEU A 124 -28.17 0.97 -8.74
C LEU A 124 -27.57 0.16 -9.90
N GLY A 125 -27.53 -1.16 -9.78
CA GLY A 125 -26.82 -2.05 -10.69
C GLY A 125 -25.36 -2.28 -10.29
N GLU A 126 -24.80 -3.37 -10.81
CA GLU A 126 -23.43 -3.80 -10.52
C GLU A 126 -22.39 -2.80 -11.03
N GLY A 127 -22.63 -2.19 -12.20
CA GLY A 127 -21.75 -1.21 -12.83
C GLY A 127 -21.76 0.18 -12.19
N HIS A 128 -22.63 0.44 -11.21
CA HIS A 128 -22.73 1.79 -10.66
C HIS A 128 -21.47 2.16 -9.86
N PRO A 129 -20.89 3.37 -10.05
CA PRO A 129 -19.62 3.76 -9.42
C PRO A 129 -19.60 3.60 -7.90
N SER A 130 -20.73 3.83 -7.22
CA SER A 130 -20.83 3.65 -5.77
C SER A 130 -20.77 2.18 -5.33
N THR A 131 -21.29 1.25 -6.14
CA THR A 131 -21.21 -0.20 -5.93
C THR A 131 -19.77 -0.65 -6.11
N LEU A 132 -19.16 -0.31 -7.25
CA LEU A 132 -17.79 -0.65 -7.59
C LEU A 132 -16.79 -0.14 -6.55
N ASN A 133 -17.00 1.07 -6.01
CA ASN A 133 -16.16 1.60 -4.96
C ASN A 133 -16.24 0.79 -3.64
N ASN A 134 -17.40 0.24 -3.29
CA ASN A 134 -17.52 -0.61 -2.09
C ASN A 134 -16.93 -2.00 -2.34
N MET A 135 -17.09 -2.56 -3.55
CA MET A 135 -16.38 -3.76 -3.97
C MET A 135 -14.86 -3.59 -3.85
N SER A 136 -14.33 -2.42 -4.25
CA SER A 136 -12.91 -2.10 -4.04
C SER A 136 -12.51 -2.01 -2.57
N LYS A 137 -13.36 -1.45 -1.71
CA LYS A 137 -13.07 -1.37 -0.27
C LYS A 137 -13.01 -2.74 0.37
N ILE A 138 -13.96 -3.63 0.04
CA ILE A 138 -13.92 -5.05 0.41
C ILE A 138 -12.59 -5.66 -0.06
N ALA A 139 -12.20 -5.35 -1.30
CA ALA A 139 -10.96 -5.85 -1.84
C ALA A 139 -9.74 -5.40 -1.02
N LEU A 140 -9.68 -4.14 -0.58
CA LEU A 140 -8.58 -3.64 0.25
C LEU A 140 -8.57 -4.25 1.67
N LEU A 141 -9.74 -4.43 2.29
CA LEU A 141 -9.87 -5.01 3.63
C LEU A 141 -9.30 -6.44 3.70
N TYR A 142 -9.56 -7.26 2.69
CA TYR A 142 -9.00 -8.62 2.63
C TYR A 142 -7.47 -8.62 2.47
N ILE A 143 -6.85 -7.59 1.88
CA ILE A 143 -5.38 -7.46 1.82
C ILE A 143 -4.82 -7.11 3.19
N GLU A 144 -5.43 -6.14 3.87
CA GLU A 144 -5.02 -5.70 5.22
C GLU A 144 -5.15 -6.85 6.23
N HIS A 145 -6.10 -7.75 6.02
CA HIS A 145 -6.30 -8.97 6.81
C HIS A 145 -5.31 -10.11 6.49
N GLY A 146 -4.43 -9.95 5.49
CA GLY A 146 -3.53 -10.98 4.95
C GLY A 146 -2.43 -11.53 5.88
N ASN A 147 -2.62 -11.49 7.20
CA ASN A 147 -1.69 -12.04 8.21
C ASN A 147 -2.22 -13.28 8.98
N LEU A 148 -3.28 -13.96 8.52
CA LEU A 148 -3.74 -15.23 9.13
C LEU A 148 -3.76 -16.37 8.10
N LEU A 149 -2.62 -17.04 8.04
CA LEU A 149 -2.20 -18.09 7.11
C LEU A 149 -2.95 -19.44 7.19
N GLU A 150 -4.05 -19.58 7.93
CA GLU A 150 -4.75 -20.88 8.08
C GLU A 150 -6.15 -20.97 7.45
N THR A 151 -6.83 -19.85 7.20
CA THR A 151 -8.15 -19.85 6.52
C THR A 151 -8.05 -19.67 5.00
N LEU A 152 -6.86 -19.30 4.49
CA LEU A 152 -6.67 -18.57 3.22
C LEU A 152 -6.03 -19.36 2.05
N LYS A 153 -5.92 -20.69 2.08
CA LYS A 153 -5.45 -21.44 0.89
C LYS A 153 -6.51 -21.54 -0.22
N LEU A 154 -7.80 -21.31 0.07
CA LEU A 154 -8.90 -21.40 -0.90
C LEU A 154 -9.30 -20.05 -1.54
N ASP A 155 -8.99 -18.89 -0.93
CA ASP A 155 -9.62 -17.61 -1.30
C ASP A 155 -8.77 -16.58 -2.04
N ILE A 156 -7.43 -16.73 -2.15
CA ILE A 156 -6.61 -15.77 -2.92
C ILE A 156 -7.04 -15.74 -4.40
N LYS A 157 -7.39 -16.89 -4.98
CA LYS A 157 -7.88 -16.99 -6.37
C LYS A 157 -9.27 -16.41 -6.55
N VAL A 158 -10.19 -16.64 -5.60
CA VAL A 158 -11.54 -16.08 -5.62
C VAL A 158 -11.48 -14.56 -5.50
N PHE A 159 -10.60 -14.08 -4.64
CA PHE A 159 -10.34 -12.66 -4.43
C PHE A 159 -9.71 -11.98 -5.66
N GLU A 160 -8.69 -12.58 -6.25
CA GLU A 160 -8.10 -12.12 -7.50
C GLU A 160 -9.16 -12.06 -8.61
N LYS A 161 -9.99 -13.10 -8.73
CA LYS A 161 -11.11 -13.11 -9.68
C LYS A 161 -12.09 -11.97 -9.42
N LYS A 162 -12.47 -11.71 -8.17
CA LYS A 162 -13.35 -10.58 -7.81
C LYS A 162 -12.73 -9.22 -8.16
N LYS A 163 -11.42 -9.05 -7.98
CA LYS A 163 -10.71 -7.82 -8.38
C LYS A 163 -10.66 -7.65 -9.90
N LEU A 164 -10.40 -8.72 -10.63
CA LEU A 164 -10.41 -8.72 -12.09
C LEU A 164 -11.79 -8.33 -12.60
N THR A 165 -12.86 -8.98 -12.13
CA THR A 165 -14.23 -8.62 -12.53
C THR A 165 -14.58 -7.17 -12.21
N LEU A 166 -14.06 -6.63 -11.10
CA LEU A 166 -14.25 -5.23 -10.74
C LEU A 166 -13.52 -4.28 -11.71
N VAL A 167 -12.29 -4.62 -12.11
CA VAL A 167 -11.53 -3.84 -13.09
C VAL A 167 -12.21 -3.90 -14.45
N ASP A 168 -12.57 -5.10 -14.93
CA ASP A 168 -13.22 -5.31 -16.23
C ASP A 168 -14.53 -4.52 -16.34
N LEU A 169 -15.40 -4.64 -15.32
CA LEU A 169 -16.66 -3.90 -15.26
C LEU A 169 -16.44 -2.38 -15.14
N GLY A 170 -15.39 -1.98 -14.42
CA GLY A 170 -14.99 -0.58 -14.31
C GLY A 170 -14.54 0.02 -15.64
N GLU A 171 -13.78 -0.73 -16.43
CA GLU A 171 -13.35 -0.29 -17.77
C GLU A 171 -14.53 -0.14 -18.72
N GLU A 172 -15.46 -1.11 -18.69
CA GLU A 172 -16.66 -1.12 -19.53
C GLU A 172 -17.59 0.07 -19.21
N VAL A 173 -17.82 0.34 -17.91
CA VAL A 173 -18.86 1.29 -17.48
C VAL A 173 -18.31 2.71 -17.26
N LEU A 174 -17.08 2.87 -16.76
CA LEU A 174 -16.55 4.16 -16.30
C LEU A 174 -15.43 4.74 -17.16
N SER A 175 -14.90 3.99 -18.14
CA SER A 175 -13.65 4.23 -18.90
C SER A 175 -12.38 3.72 -18.20
N PRO A 176 -11.41 3.15 -18.94
CA PRO A 176 -10.11 2.73 -18.42
C PRO A 176 -9.27 3.88 -17.83
N THR A 177 -9.56 5.13 -18.19
CA THR A 177 -8.89 6.33 -17.65
C THR A 177 -9.49 6.82 -16.34
N TYR A 178 -10.61 6.24 -15.89
CA TYR A 178 -11.28 6.69 -14.68
C TYR A 178 -10.41 6.46 -13.45
N ARG A 179 -10.26 7.51 -12.62
CA ARG A 179 -9.35 7.53 -11.46
C ARG A 179 -9.54 6.31 -10.53
N SER A 180 -10.78 5.87 -10.34
CA SER A 180 -11.06 4.71 -9.48
C SER A 180 -10.62 3.41 -10.12
N VAL A 181 -10.82 3.23 -11.44
CA VAL A 181 -10.36 2.04 -12.19
C VAL A 181 -8.84 1.92 -12.11
N LEU A 182 -8.12 3.02 -12.29
CA LEU A 182 -6.66 3.04 -12.16
C LEU A 182 -6.21 2.70 -10.73
N LYS A 183 -6.92 3.19 -9.69
CA LYS A 183 -6.67 2.77 -8.30
C LYS A 183 -6.94 1.27 -8.08
N TRP A 184 -7.97 0.71 -8.70
CA TRP A 184 -8.27 -0.72 -8.61
C TRP A 184 -7.19 -1.56 -9.28
N LYS A 185 -6.73 -1.15 -10.46
CA LYS A 185 -5.57 -1.76 -11.14
C LYS A 185 -4.32 -1.73 -10.27
N MET A 186 -3.97 -0.60 -9.64
CA MET A 186 -2.84 -0.53 -8.70
C MET A 186 -2.98 -1.48 -7.50
N SER A 187 -4.20 -1.69 -7.00
CA SER A 187 -4.48 -2.69 -5.96
C SER A 187 -4.29 -4.13 -6.46
N LEU A 188 -4.63 -4.40 -7.73
CA LEU A 188 -4.37 -5.69 -8.37
C LEU A 188 -2.88 -5.92 -8.59
N VAL A 189 -2.13 -4.90 -9.03
CA VAL A 189 -0.65 -4.93 -9.12
C VAL A 189 -0.02 -5.35 -7.79
N SER A 190 -0.47 -4.75 -6.69
CA SER A 190 0.00 -5.10 -5.34
C SER A 190 -0.31 -6.55 -4.97
N THR A 191 -1.42 -7.08 -5.46
CA THR A 191 -1.82 -8.49 -5.25
C THR A 191 -0.91 -9.44 -6.03
N TYR A 192 -0.61 -9.13 -7.28
CA TYR A 192 0.33 -9.89 -8.08
C TYR A 192 1.74 -9.88 -7.48
N GLN A 193 2.18 -8.72 -6.99
CA GLN A 193 3.48 -8.57 -6.32
C GLN A 193 3.56 -9.46 -5.06
N GLY A 194 2.54 -9.43 -4.19
CA GLY A 194 2.50 -10.28 -2.98
C GLY A 194 2.40 -11.78 -3.27
N GLN A 195 1.90 -12.17 -4.45
CA GLN A 195 1.89 -13.56 -4.93
C GLN A 195 3.18 -13.95 -5.70
N HIS A 196 4.16 -13.06 -5.79
CA HIS A 196 5.36 -13.23 -6.63
C HIS A 196 5.07 -13.44 -8.13
N LYS A 197 3.89 -13.03 -8.62
CA LYS A 197 3.55 -12.96 -10.06
C LYS A 197 4.11 -11.67 -10.67
N LEU A 198 5.43 -11.53 -10.67
CA LEU A 198 6.09 -10.25 -10.95
C LEU A 198 5.91 -9.77 -12.40
N ASP A 199 5.81 -10.67 -13.38
CA ASP A 199 5.57 -10.29 -14.79
C ASP A 199 4.19 -9.67 -15.00
N SER A 200 3.15 -10.27 -14.39
CA SER A 200 1.78 -9.74 -14.43
C SER A 200 1.70 -8.39 -13.70
N ALA A 201 2.42 -8.26 -12.58
CA ALA A 201 2.51 -7.00 -11.85
C ALA A 201 3.17 -5.89 -12.69
N GLU A 202 4.30 -6.18 -13.35
CA GLU A 202 5.01 -5.21 -14.19
C GLU A 202 4.16 -4.78 -15.39
N ASN A 203 3.56 -5.72 -16.12
CA ASN A 203 2.75 -5.40 -17.30
C ASN A 203 1.59 -4.47 -16.95
N LEU A 204 0.83 -4.81 -15.90
CA LEU A 204 -0.28 -3.98 -15.45
C LEU A 204 0.20 -2.65 -14.83
N GLY A 205 1.33 -2.66 -14.11
CA GLY A 205 1.94 -1.45 -13.55
C GLY A 205 2.35 -0.45 -14.64
N ARG A 206 3.01 -0.92 -15.70
CA ARG A 206 3.38 -0.10 -16.86
C ARG A 206 2.15 0.47 -17.56
N GLU A 207 1.13 -0.35 -17.79
CA GLU A 207 -0.12 0.08 -18.41
C GLU A 207 -0.78 1.22 -17.62
N VAL A 208 -0.88 1.07 -16.29
CA VAL A 208 -1.42 2.11 -15.40
C VAL A 208 -0.56 3.37 -15.46
N THR A 209 0.77 3.25 -15.39
CA THR A 209 1.67 4.41 -15.44
C THR A 209 1.53 5.18 -16.75
N THR A 210 1.54 4.50 -17.90
CA THR A 210 1.33 5.13 -19.21
C THR A 210 -0.03 5.81 -19.31
N THR A 211 -1.09 5.15 -18.82
CA THR A 211 -2.44 5.73 -18.82
C THR A 211 -2.54 6.97 -17.92
N CYS A 212 -1.92 6.93 -16.74
CA CYS A 212 -1.87 8.06 -15.81
C CYS A 212 -1.09 9.24 -16.41
N GLN A 213 0.07 8.99 -17.02
CA GLN A 213 0.88 10.00 -17.69
C GLN A 213 0.10 10.68 -18.83
N ALA A 214 -0.59 9.89 -19.66
CA ALA A 214 -1.37 10.42 -20.77
C ALA A 214 -2.61 11.22 -20.32
N SER A 215 -3.28 10.77 -19.25
CA SER A 215 -4.57 11.36 -18.83
C SER A 215 -4.42 12.53 -17.86
N PHE A 216 -3.46 12.47 -16.94
CA PHE A 216 -3.28 13.45 -15.86
C PHE A 216 -1.96 14.23 -15.93
N GLY A 217 -1.04 13.82 -16.82
CA GLY A 217 0.31 14.37 -16.90
C GLY A 217 1.28 13.70 -15.93
N THR A 218 2.57 14.00 -16.13
CA THR A 218 3.70 13.43 -15.36
C THR A 218 3.73 13.86 -13.89
N ASN A 219 3.24 15.06 -13.61
CA ASN A 219 3.35 15.69 -12.28
C ASN A 219 2.19 15.34 -11.35
N HIS A 220 1.18 14.62 -11.85
CA HIS A 220 -0.01 14.32 -11.07
C HIS A 220 0.29 13.28 -9.98
N PRO A 221 -0.23 13.42 -8.74
CA PRO A 221 0.07 12.50 -7.64
C PRO A 221 -0.26 11.03 -7.93
N LEU A 222 -1.31 10.78 -8.74
CA LEU A 222 -1.65 9.41 -9.18
C LEU A 222 -0.57 8.82 -10.11
N THR A 223 0.02 9.66 -10.96
CA THR A 223 1.10 9.25 -11.86
C THR A 223 2.34 8.91 -11.05
N LEU A 224 2.76 9.77 -10.12
CA LEU A 224 3.87 9.50 -9.21
C LEU A 224 3.66 8.23 -8.38
N SER A 225 2.46 8.04 -7.83
CA SER A 225 2.10 6.82 -7.08
C SER A 225 2.20 5.56 -7.96
N SER A 226 1.79 5.64 -9.22
CA SER A 226 1.88 4.50 -10.15
C SER A 226 3.33 4.19 -10.53
N MET A 227 4.16 5.21 -10.74
CA MET A 227 5.59 5.06 -11.01
C MET A 227 6.31 4.45 -9.80
N GLU A 228 5.99 4.88 -8.58
CA GLU A 228 6.54 4.27 -7.35
C GLU A 228 6.16 2.79 -7.27
N LYS A 229 4.91 2.45 -7.60
CA LYS A 229 4.46 1.07 -7.60
C LYS A 229 5.28 0.23 -8.58
N LEU A 230 5.54 0.75 -9.78
CA LEU A 230 6.38 0.11 -10.78
C LEU A 230 7.85 -0.04 -10.31
N ALA A 231 8.42 1.00 -9.68
CA ALA A 231 9.76 0.91 -9.09
C ALA A 231 9.83 -0.17 -7.99
N SER A 232 8.79 -0.30 -7.19
CA SER A 232 8.67 -1.36 -6.17
C SER A 232 8.65 -2.78 -6.77
N ILE A 233 8.03 -2.95 -7.93
CA ILE A 233 8.03 -4.21 -8.67
C ILE A 233 9.44 -4.54 -9.15
N TYR A 234 10.17 -3.57 -9.73
CA TYR A 234 11.57 -3.76 -10.12
C TYR A 234 12.46 -4.16 -8.94
N ARG A 235 12.30 -3.52 -7.77
CA ARG A 235 12.97 -3.95 -6.52
C ARG A 235 12.67 -5.42 -6.20
N SER A 236 11.41 -5.83 -6.32
CA SER A 236 10.99 -7.21 -6.03
C SER A 236 11.52 -8.23 -7.05
N GLN A 237 11.81 -7.79 -8.28
CA GLN A 237 12.48 -8.57 -9.32
C GLN A 237 14.01 -8.60 -9.17
N GLY A 238 14.58 -7.84 -8.22
CA GLY A 238 16.04 -7.66 -8.11
C GLY A 238 16.64 -6.75 -9.19
N ARG A 239 15.80 -6.05 -9.97
CA ARG A 239 16.20 -5.09 -11.01
C ARG A 239 16.47 -3.73 -10.37
N TRP A 240 17.53 -3.67 -9.57
CA TRP A 240 17.85 -2.51 -8.74
C TRP A 240 18.17 -1.24 -9.54
N SER A 241 18.84 -1.37 -10.69
CA SER A 241 19.18 -0.23 -11.55
C SER A 241 17.94 0.40 -12.18
N ASP A 242 16.99 -0.41 -12.66
CA ASP A 242 15.71 0.09 -13.20
C ASP A 242 14.86 0.76 -12.10
N ALA A 243 14.89 0.22 -10.89
CA ALA A 243 14.22 0.83 -9.74
C ALA A 243 14.85 2.17 -9.34
N GLU A 244 16.18 2.27 -9.40
CA GLU A 244 16.91 3.52 -9.10
C GLU A 244 16.62 4.60 -10.16
N GLU A 245 16.68 4.25 -11.44
CA GLU A 245 16.41 5.19 -12.53
C GLU A 245 15.00 5.79 -12.40
N LEU A 246 14.00 4.94 -12.24
CA LEU A 246 12.61 5.38 -12.07
C LEU A 246 12.42 6.15 -10.75
N GLY A 247 13.07 5.72 -9.66
CA GLY A 247 13.03 6.42 -8.37
C GLY A 247 13.64 7.83 -8.44
N LYS A 248 14.76 8.00 -9.15
CA LYS A 248 15.37 9.32 -9.39
C LYS A 248 14.46 10.24 -10.20
N GLU A 249 13.76 9.70 -11.20
CA GLU A 249 12.78 10.45 -11.97
C GLU A 249 11.63 10.95 -11.07
N ILE A 250 11.07 10.08 -10.22
CA ILE A 250 10.00 10.43 -9.29
C ILE A 250 10.45 11.53 -8.32
N VAL A 251 11.63 11.39 -7.72
CA VAL A 251 12.20 12.39 -6.80
C VAL A 251 12.34 13.74 -7.50
N LYS A 252 12.93 13.76 -8.71
CA LYS A 252 13.10 14.99 -9.48
C LYS A 252 11.78 15.68 -9.80
N ILE A 253 10.75 14.92 -10.19
CA ILE A 253 9.43 15.50 -10.44
C ILE A 253 8.82 16.03 -9.13
N SER A 254 8.92 15.29 -8.03
CA SER A 254 8.40 15.72 -6.73
C SER A 254 9.12 16.97 -6.19
N GLU A 255 10.44 17.08 -6.37
CA GLU A 255 11.21 18.27 -6.04
C GLU A 255 10.73 19.50 -6.80
N ILE A 256 10.43 19.37 -8.10
CA ILE A 256 9.91 20.47 -8.93
C ILE A 256 8.51 20.89 -8.48
N VAL A 257 7.66 19.93 -8.10
CA VAL A 257 6.25 20.19 -7.79
C VAL A 257 6.04 20.67 -6.35
N HIS A 258 6.72 20.02 -5.40
CA HIS A 258 6.48 20.20 -3.97
C HIS A 258 7.67 20.81 -3.21
N GLY A 259 8.85 20.80 -3.80
CA GLY A 259 10.10 21.19 -3.16
C GLY A 259 10.86 20.01 -2.53
N GLU A 260 12.13 20.25 -2.22
CA GLU A 260 13.09 19.26 -1.73
C GLU A 260 12.77 18.75 -0.31
N THR A 261 12.25 19.62 0.55
CA THR A 261 11.94 19.28 1.96
C THR A 261 10.50 18.82 2.17
N HIS A 262 9.71 18.68 1.09
CA HIS A 262 8.34 18.24 1.21
C HIS A 262 8.25 16.78 1.67
N PRO A 263 7.33 16.41 2.58
CA PRO A 263 7.18 15.05 3.09
C PRO A 263 7.13 13.97 2.00
N GLU A 264 6.40 14.23 0.91
CA GLU A 264 6.27 13.28 -0.20
C GLU A 264 7.60 13.09 -0.98
N THR A 265 8.35 14.19 -1.19
CA THR A 265 9.68 14.12 -1.82
C THR A 265 10.64 13.31 -0.96
N LEU A 266 10.65 13.57 0.35
CA LEU A 266 11.49 12.86 1.31
C LEU A 266 11.11 11.37 1.41
N GLU A 267 9.82 11.03 1.32
CA GLU A 267 9.36 9.63 1.26
C GLU A 267 9.89 8.92 0.00
N PHE A 268 9.83 9.57 -1.18
CA PHE A 268 10.39 9.00 -2.41
C PHE A 268 11.90 8.85 -2.35
N MET A 269 12.62 9.81 -1.76
CA MET A 269 14.06 9.70 -1.52
C MET A 269 14.39 8.54 -0.58
N SER A 270 13.63 8.35 0.49
CA SER A 270 13.78 7.20 1.39
C SER A 270 13.63 5.87 0.65
N LYS A 271 12.61 5.77 -0.23
CA LYS A 271 12.35 4.58 -1.05
C LYS A 271 13.42 4.33 -2.12
N LEU A 272 14.26 5.31 -2.45
CA LEU A 272 15.40 5.16 -3.35
C LEU A 272 16.60 4.48 -2.66
N CYS A 273 16.79 4.69 -1.36
CA CYS A 273 17.94 4.17 -0.60
C CYS A 273 18.16 2.65 -0.76
N PRO A 274 17.13 1.78 -0.65
CA PRO A 274 17.32 0.33 -0.80
C PRO A 274 17.82 -0.07 -2.19
N ALA A 275 17.44 0.66 -3.25
CA ALA A 275 17.88 0.38 -4.62
C ALA A 275 19.35 0.73 -4.84
N ILE A 276 19.83 1.83 -4.25
CA ILE A 276 21.25 2.22 -4.29
C ILE A 276 22.08 1.24 -3.45
N ARG A 277 21.60 0.93 -2.23
CA ARG A 277 22.24 0.00 -1.29
C ARG A 277 22.43 -1.39 -1.91
N SER A 278 21.40 -1.93 -2.54
CA SER A 278 21.42 -3.27 -3.16
C SER A 278 22.36 -3.37 -4.37
N GLN A 279 22.86 -2.24 -4.90
CA GLN A 279 23.89 -2.20 -5.93
C GLN A 279 25.32 -2.09 -5.34
N GLY A 280 25.47 -2.17 -4.01
CA GLY A 280 26.76 -2.09 -3.32
C GLY A 280 27.28 -0.66 -3.09
N ARG A 281 26.52 0.37 -3.50
CA ARG A 281 26.86 1.79 -3.30
C ARG A 281 26.44 2.25 -1.89
N LEU A 282 27.04 1.61 -0.89
CA LEU A 282 26.63 1.79 0.51
C LEU A 282 26.84 3.22 1.03
N ASP A 283 27.94 3.88 0.65
CA ASP A 283 28.22 5.26 1.08
C ASP A 283 27.18 6.25 0.53
N GLU A 284 26.81 6.12 -0.74
CA GLU A 284 25.79 6.97 -1.33
C GLU A 284 24.40 6.72 -0.72
N ALA A 285 24.05 5.46 -0.45
CA ALA A 285 22.81 5.14 0.24
C ALA A 285 22.76 5.71 1.67
N LYS A 286 23.91 5.69 2.37
CA LYS A 286 24.04 6.28 3.71
C LYS A 286 23.88 7.79 3.65
N ASP A 287 24.63 8.47 2.78
CA ASP A 287 24.59 9.92 2.66
C ASP A 287 23.17 10.41 2.32
N LEU A 288 22.49 9.71 1.40
CA LEU A 288 21.10 9.98 1.07
C LEU A 288 20.17 9.73 2.26
N GLY A 289 20.30 8.59 2.95
CA GLY A 289 19.47 8.26 4.11
C GLY A 289 19.64 9.24 5.28
N GLU A 290 20.87 9.67 5.57
CA GLU A 290 21.15 10.69 6.58
C GLU A 290 20.56 12.05 6.22
N LYS A 291 20.65 12.45 4.95
CA LYS A 291 20.01 13.66 4.44
C LYS A 291 18.50 13.60 4.66
N VAL A 292 17.86 12.49 4.25
CA VAL A 292 16.41 12.29 4.38
C VAL A 292 15.96 12.39 5.84
N VAL A 293 16.59 11.65 6.75
CA VAL A 293 16.23 11.68 8.18
C VAL A 293 16.42 13.09 8.77
N ARG A 294 17.53 13.76 8.41
CA ARG A 294 17.80 15.13 8.86
C ARG A 294 16.74 16.12 8.39
N ASP A 295 16.34 16.04 7.13
CA ASP A 295 15.38 16.98 6.55
C ASP A 295 13.95 16.66 6.98
N MET A 296 13.59 15.39 7.18
CA MET A 296 12.33 14.99 7.83
C MET A 296 12.24 15.54 9.26
N ALA A 297 13.34 15.52 10.02
CA ALA A 297 13.37 16.04 11.38
C ALA A 297 13.18 17.57 11.41
N LYS A 298 13.84 18.29 10.50
CA LYS A 298 13.61 19.74 10.33
C LYS A 298 12.18 20.07 9.92
N ALA A 299 11.55 19.21 9.12
CA ALA A 299 10.16 19.35 8.71
C ALA A 299 9.15 18.98 9.83
N GLY A 300 9.62 18.60 11.02
CA GLY A 300 8.76 18.24 12.16
C GLY A 300 8.04 16.90 11.98
N MET A 301 8.58 16.00 11.16
CA MET A 301 7.97 14.70 10.83
C MET A 301 8.31 13.60 11.87
N ASP A 302 8.84 13.96 13.03
CA ASP A 302 9.41 13.02 14.02
C ASP A 302 8.41 11.97 14.54
N ARG A 303 7.11 12.27 14.51
CA ARG A 303 6.03 11.37 14.96
C ARG A 303 5.34 10.61 13.82
N GLN A 304 5.82 10.75 12.58
CA GLN A 304 5.21 10.10 11.42
C GLN A 304 5.84 8.74 11.14
N GLU A 305 5.03 7.80 10.63
CA GLU A 305 5.48 6.45 10.26
C GLU A 305 6.62 6.46 9.22
N CYS A 306 6.63 7.45 8.32
CA CYS A 306 7.69 7.62 7.32
C CYS A 306 9.06 7.90 7.93
N MET A 307 9.15 8.59 9.07
CA MET A 307 10.40 8.79 9.82
C MET A 307 10.94 7.46 10.35
N LEU A 308 10.06 6.61 10.88
CA LEU A 308 10.43 5.29 11.39
C LEU A 308 10.97 4.39 10.26
N LEU A 309 10.33 4.40 9.09
CA LEU A 309 10.81 3.66 7.93
C LEU A 309 12.16 4.18 7.42
N ALA A 310 12.32 5.50 7.31
CA ALA A 310 13.57 6.10 6.85
C ALA A 310 14.74 5.80 7.80
N THR A 311 14.52 5.89 9.11
CA THR A 311 15.53 5.55 10.12
C THR A 311 15.87 4.06 10.14
N ALA A 312 14.88 3.18 9.94
CA ALA A 312 15.11 1.75 9.81
C ALA A 312 15.96 1.40 8.58
N GLU A 313 15.66 1.97 7.41
CA GLU A 313 16.44 1.77 6.18
C GLU A 313 17.89 2.30 6.32
N LEU A 314 18.05 3.45 6.99
CA LEU A 314 19.37 3.97 7.30
C LEU A 314 20.14 3.01 8.23
N ALA A 315 19.50 2.47 9.27
CA ALA A 315 20.12 1.50 10.17
C ALA A 315 20.54 0.20 9.45
N VAL A 316 19.75 -0.29 8.48
CA VAL A 316 20.13 -1.43 7.63
C VAL A 316 21.37 -1.09 6.80
N THR A 317 21.43 0.11 6.22
CA THR A 317 22.60 0.58 5.45
C THR A 317 23.86 0.58 6.31
N TYR A 318 23.78 1.14 7.51
CA TYR A 318 24.89 1.13 8.47
C TYR A 318 25.34 -0.29 8.83
N ARG A 319 24.40 -1.20 9.07
CA ARG A 319 24.71 -2.60 9.36
C ARG A 319 25.47 -3.25 8.22
N GLU A 320 25.03 -3.07 6.97
CA GLU A 320 25.69 -3.64 5.80
C GLU A 320 27.09 -3.06 5.57
N GLN A 321 27.29 -1.76 5.82
CA GLN A 321 28.62 -1.15 5.82
C GLN A 321 29.55 -1.77 6.87
N THR A 322 29.06 -1.99 8.09
CA THR A 322 29.90 -2.61 9.14
C THR A 322 30.27 -4.06 8.84
N ILE A 323 29.41 -4.79 8.15
CA ILE A 323 29.68 -6.18 7.74
C ILE A 323 30.74 -6.18 6.62
N THR A 324 30.56 -5.35 5.60
CA THR A 324 31.50 -5.27 4.47
C THR A 324 32.87 -4.73 4.88
N ALA A 325 32.96 -3.83 5.86
CA ALA A 325 34.24 -3.34 6.39
C ALA A 325 34.99 -4.35 7.27
N ARG A 326 34.34 -5.45 7.71
CA ARG A 326 34.93 -6.49 8.58
C ARG A 326 35.32 -7.77 7.83
N GLY A 327 34.88 -7.94 6.59
CA GLY A 327 35.22 -9.08 5.73
C GLY A 327 36.40 -8.78 4.81
#